data_AF-A0A7Y6N316-F1
#
_entry.id   AF-A0A7Y6N316-F1
#
_cell.length_a   1.000
_cell.length_b   1.000
_cell.length_c   1.000
_cell.angle_alpha   90.00
_cell.angle_beta   90.00
_cell.angle_gamma   90.00
#
_symmetry.space_group_name_H-M   'P 1'
#
loop_
_entity.id
_entity.type
_entity.pdbx_description
1 polymer ?
#
loop_
_entity_poly.entity_id
_entity_poly.type
_entity_poly.pdbx_seq_one_letter_code
_entity_poly.pdbx_strand_id
1 'polypeptide(L)' 'MKTRHVTLQSTGPGADLGLCHHTFGPPSGRKALYIQAALHAGEVPGLLVIQHLISALTRAEQDGELLHQVTVSRWANPLA' A
#
# COMPACT_ATOMS: atom_id res chain seq x y z
N MET A 1 -9.06 -6.91 -3.89
CA MET A 1 -8.09 -5.81 -3.70
C MET A 1 -8.84 -4.51 -3.91
N LYS A 2 -8.85 -3.63 -2.91
CA LYS A 2 -9.40 -2.29 -3.03
C LYS A 2 -8.28 -1.26 -3.09
N THR A 3 -8.23 -0.47 -4.15
CA THR A 3 -7.26 0.62 -4.28
C THR A 3 -7.87 1.93 -3.81
N ARG A 4 -7.14 2.68 -2.98
CA ARG A 4 -7.50 4.03 -2.54
C ARG A 4 -6.35 4.98 -2.81
N HIS A 5 -6.65 6.08 -3.50
CA HIS A 5 -5.73 7.20 -3.62
C HIS A 5 -6.00 8.22 -2.51
N VAL A 6 -4.95 8.72 -1.87
CA VAL A 6 -5.01 9.77 -0.86
C VAL A 6 -4.22 10.96 -1.39
N THR A 7 -4.92 12.02 -1.76
CA THR A 7 -4.28 13.29 -2.12
C THR A 7 -3.68 13.94 -0.88
N LEU A 8 -2.42 14.35 -0.96
CA LEU A 8 -1.72 15.07 0.09
C LEU A 8 -2.01 16.56 -0.02
N GLN A 9 -1.87 17.28 1.08
CA GLN A 9 -1.95 18.74 1.06
C GLN A 9 -0.84 19.29 0.17
N SER A 10 -1.21 20.12 -0.80
CA SER A 10 -0.24 20.75 -1.70
C SER A 10 0.62 21.75 -0.93
N THR A 11 1.94 21.69 -1.16
CA THR A 11 2.92 22.60 -0.54
C THR A 11 3.38 23.71 -1.50
N GLY A 12 2.84 23.76 -2.73
CA GLY A 12 3.20 24.77 -3.74
C GLY A 12 2.32 24.70 -4.98
N PRO A 13 2.22 25.79 -5.77
CA PRO A 13 1.35 25.86 -6.93
C PRO A 13 1.74 24.85 -8.02
N GLY A 14 0.75 24.17 -8.58
CA GLY A 14 0.90 23.32 -9.77
C GLY A 14 1.36 21.87 -9.52
N ALA A 15 1.53 21.45 -8.26
CA ALA A 15 1.90 20.08 -7.92
C ALA A 15 0.81 19.42 -7.05
N ASP A 16 0.30 18.29 -7.55
CA ASP A 16 -0.54 17.36 -6.79
C ASP A 16 0.28 16.13 -6.43
N LEU A 17 0.34 15.85 -5.13
CA LEU A 17 1.00 14.65 -4.59
C LEU A 17 -0.04 13.72 -4.03
N GLY A 18 0.19 12.42 -4.17
CA GLY A 18 -0.74 11.42 -3.66
C GLY A 18 -0.06 10.11 -3.29
N LEU A 19 -0.69 9.41 -2.36
CA LEU A 19 -0.35 8.05 -1.97
C LEU A 19 -1.36 7.07 -2.56
N CYS A 20 -0.87 5.90 -2.97
CA CYS A 20 -1.71 4.79 -3.43
C CYS A 20 -1.66 3.65 -2.42
N HIS A 21 -2.80 3.35 -1.79
CA HIS A 21 -2.96 2.24 -0.86
C HIS A 21 -3.74 1.11 -1.51
N HIS A 22 -3.26 -0.12 -1.33
CA HIS A 22 -3.97 -1.35 -1.70
C HIS A 22 -4.41 -2.08 -0.43
N THR A 23 -5.71 -2.26 -0.24
CA THR A 23 -6.26 -3.02 0.89
C THR A 23 -6.77 -4.38 0.42
N PHE A 24 -6.43 -5.42 1.18
CA PHE A 24 -6.79 -6.81 0.96
C PHE A 24 -7.53 -7.37 2.18
N GLY A 25 -8.32 -8.42 1.95
CA GLY A 25 -8.99 -9.17 3.02
C GLY A 25 -10.35 -8.59 3.43
N PRO A 26 -11.11 -9.32 4.27
CA PRO A 26 -12.50 -9.01 4.56
C PRO A 26 -12.65 -7.83 5.52
N PRO A 27 -13.67 -6.96 5.35
CA PRO A 27 -13.95 -5.86 6.27
C PRO A 27 -14.43 -6.32 7.66
N SER A 28 -14.85 -7.58 7.79
CA SER A 28 -15.21 -8.20 9.07
C SER A 28 -13.99 -8.58 9.93
N GLY A 29 -12.77 -8.45 9.40
CA GLY A 29 -11.55 -8.72 10.13
C GLY A 29 -11.40 -7.83 11.36
N ARG A 30 -11.14 -8.42 12.53
CA ARG A 30 -11.02 -7.68 13.81
C ARG A 30 -9.66 -7.00 14.01
N LYS A 31 -8.69 -7.28 13.14
CA LYS A 31 -7.34 -6.70 13.16
C LYS A 31 -7.03 -6.10 11.79
N ALA A 32 -6.14 -5.12 11.79
CA ALA A 32 -5.62 -4.48 10.58
C ALA A 32 -4.10 -4.41 10.64
N LEU A 33 -3.45 -4.68 9.51
CA LEU A 33 -2.01 -4.53 9.31
C LEU A 33 -1.76 -3.48 8.23
N TYR A 34 -0.80 -2.58 8.47
CA TYR A 34 -0.35 -1.60 7.49
C TYR A 34 1.13 -1.80 7.20
N ILE A 35 1.49 -1.88 5.92
CA ILE A 35 2.85 -2.16 5.45
C ILE A 35 3.22 -1.10 4.42
N GLN A 36 4.42 -0.53 4.53
CA GLN A 36 4.90 0.48 3.60
C GLN A 36 6.37 0.31 3.22
N ALA A 37 6.76 0.83 2.06
CA ALA A 37 8.15 0.94 1.61
C ALA A 37 8.40 2.28 0.90
N ALA A 38 9.67 2.54 0.58
CA ALA A 38 10.14 3.78 -0.06
C ALA A 38 9.73 5.02 0.72
N LEU A 39 10.14 5.07 1.99
CA LEU A 39 10.05 6.30 2.78
C LEU A 39 11.24 7.20 2.48
N HIS A 40 12.41 6.60 2.32
CA HIS A 40 13.63 7.27 1.87
C HIS A 40 13.96 6.93 0.42
N ALA A 41 14.72 7.82 -0.21
CA ALA A 41 15.20 7.65 -1.57
C ALA A 41 16.12 6.42 -1.67
N GLY A 42 16.05 5.68 -2.77
CA GLY A 42 16.96 4.57 -3.05
C GLY A 42 16.71 3.27 -2.26
N GLU A 43 15.63 3.16 -1.48
CA GLU A 43 15.23 1.94 -0.76
C GLU A 43 14.64 0.83 -1.67
N VAL A 44 15.33 0.52 -2.77
CA VAL A 44 14.87 -0.41 -3.83
C VAL A 44 14.55 -1.82 -3.30
N PRO A 45 15.31 -2.42 -2.36
CA PRO A 45 14.97 -3.76 -1.85
C PRO A 45 13.59 -3.81 -1.19
N GLY A 46 13.19 -2.76 -0.47
CA GLY A 46 11.87 -2.68 0.17
C GLY A 46 10.73 -2.65 -0.85
N LEU A 47 10.92 -1.91 -1.96
CA LEU A 47 9.98 -1.87 -3.07
C LEU A 47 9.81 -3.22 -3.75
N LEU A 48 10.92 -3.95 -3.97
CA LEU A 48 10.88 -5.29 -4.56
C LEU A 48 10.08 -6.26 -3.67
N VAL A 49 10.39 -6.30 -2.37
CA VAL A 49 9.68 -7.15 -1.40
C VAL A 49 8.19 -6.82 -1.37
N ILE A 50 7.83 -5.54 -1.32
CA ILE A 50 6.42 -5.14 -1.32
C ILE A 50 5.70 -5.52 -2.62
N GLN A 51 6.36 -5.44 -3.77
CA GLN A 51 5.76 -5.82 -5.04
C GLN A 51 5.43 -7.32 -5.07
N HIS A 52 6.33 -8.17 -4.55
CA HIS A 52 6.06 -9.60 -4.39
C HIS A 52 4.97 -9.88 -3.34
N LEU A 53 4.97 -9.13 -2.24
CA LEU A 53 3.93 -9.24 -1.21
C LEU A 53 2.54 -8.92 -1.76
N ILE A 54 2.41 -7.88 -2.59
CA ILE A 54 1.14 -7.54 -3.25
C ILE A 54 0.65 -8.71 -4.10
N SER A 55 1.52 -9.32 -4.91
CA SER A 55 1.14 -10.51 -5.71
C SER A 55 0.70 -11.68 -4.83
N ALA A 56 1.38 -11.93 -3.71
CA ALA A 56 1.01 -12.98 -2.76
C ALA A 56 -0.34 -12.70 -2.08
N LEU A 57 -0.57 -11.46 -1.64
CA LEU A 57 -1.84 -11.04 -1.03
C LEU A 57 -3.00 -11.09 -2.02
N THR A 58 -2.79 -10.73 -3.29
CA THR A 58 -3.81 -10.87 -4.33
C THR A 58 -4.26 -12.32 -4.47
N ARG A 59 -3.30 -13.26 -4.50
CA ARG A 59 -3.61 -14.68 -4.60
C ARG A 59 -4.33 -15.20 -3.35
N ALA A 60 -3.81 -14.91 -2.16
CA ALA A 60 -4.43 -15.31 -0.90
C ALA A 60 -5.86 -14.73 -0.73
N GLU A 61 -6.11 -13.52 -1.25
CA GLU A 61 -7.45 -12.93 -1.26
C GLU A 61 -8.41 -13.66 -2.22
N GLN A 62 -7.93 -14.05 -3.41
CA GLN A 62 -8.70 -14.85 -4.37
C GLN A 62 -9.03 -16.23 -3.82
N ASP A 63 -8.10 -16.83 -3.08
CA ASP A 63 -8.24 -18.15 -2.44
C ASP A 63 -9.05 -18.07 -1.12
N GLY A 64 -9.42 -16.86 -0.66
CA GLY A 64 -10.22 -16.67 0.55
C GLY A 64 -9.48 -16.91 1.87
N GLU A 65 -8.14 -16.91 1.84
CA GLU A 65 -7.29 -17.27 3.00
C GLU A 65 -7.06 -16.10 3.98
N LEU A 66 -7.43 -14.88 3.60
CA LEU A 66 -7.21 -13.69 4.44
C LEU A 66 -8.27 -13.55 5.54
N LEU A 67 -7.83 -13.62 6.80
CA LEU A 67 -8.69 -13.47 7.98
C LEU A 67 -8.91 -12.01 8.40
N HIS A 68 -7.99 -11.13 8.04
CA HIS A 68 -7.87 -9.76 8.53
C HIS A 68 -7.48 -8.82 7.40
N GLN A 69 -7.69 -7.52 7.62
CA GLN A 69 -7.33 -6.53 6.60
C GLN A 69 -5.83 -6.28 6.58
N VAL A 70 -5.27 -6.21 5.37
CA VAL A 70 -3.89 -5.79 5.13
C VAL A 70 -3.91 -4.62 4.16
N THR A 71 -3.32 -3.50 4.53
CA THR A 71 -3.16 -2.33 3.65
C THR A 71 -1.69 -2.14 3.33
N VAL A 72 -1.39 -1.97 2.05
CA VAL A 72 -0.02 -1.83 1.53
C VAL A 72 0.13 -0.49 0.82
N SER A 73 1.17 0.26 1.17
CA SER A 73 1.60 1.49 0.47
C SER A 73 2.97 1.28 -0.17
N ARG A 74 3.04 1.28 -1.50
CA ARG A 74 4.30 1.02 -2.22
C ARG A 74 5.29 2.18 -2.14
N TRP A 75 4.78 3.39 -2.28
CA TRP A 75 5.55 4.64 -2.30
C TRP A 75 5.09 5.48 -1.13
N ALA A 76 5.66 5.25 0.05
CA ALA A 76 5.26 5.93 1.28
C ALA A 76 5.60 7.44 1.25
N ASN A 77 6.62 7.81 0.47
CA ASN A 77 7.02 9.18 0.25
C ASN A 77 7.13 9.47 -1.26
N PRO A 78 6.18 10.21 -1.86
CA PRO A 78 6.20 10.52 -3.28
C PRO A 78 7.21 11.62 -3.66
N LEU A 79 7.91 12.21 -2.67
CA LEU A 79 8.91 13.26 -2.88
C LEU A 79 10.36 12.74 -2.82
N ALA A 80 10.57 11.54 -2.30
CA ALA A 80 11.90 10.96 -2.11
C ALA A 80 12.57 10.57 -3.43
#